data_AF-A0A392QTA8-F1
#
_entry.id   AF-A0A392QTA8-F1
#
_cell.length_a   1.000
_cell.length_b   1.000
_cell.length_c   1.000
_cell.angle_alpha   90.00
_cell.angle_beta   90.00
_cell.angle_gamma   90.00
#
_symmetry.space_group_name_H-M   'P 1'
#
loop_
_entity.id
_entity.type
_entity.pdbx_description
1 polymer ?
#
loop_
_entity_poly.entity_id
_entity_poly.type
_entity_poly.pdbx_seq_one_letter_code
_entity_poly.pdbx_strand_id
1 'polypeptide(L)'
;MEETLTQFMKMTQGNFEAMKISQETSNKNHEASIKNLEVQMGQLSRQFSNLQNSGGFGGNTQDNPRNESCNAINLRSREVLSPEVGENSKKRGSKKGVVENESNGVVEKESDDVVENEK
;
A
#
# COMPACT_ATOMS: atom_id res chain seq x y z
N MET A 1 -53.86 4.40 -47.26
CA MET A 1 -52.85 5.46 -47.06
C MET A 1 -52.78 5.87 -45.59
N GLU A 2 -53.91 6.16 -44.96
CA GLU A 2 -53.99 6.50 -43.52
C GLU A 2 -53.58 5.35 -42.60
N GLU A 3 -53.92 4.11 -42.94
CA GLU A 3 -53.49 2.90 -42.22
C GLU A 3 -51.96 2.73 -42.22
N THR A 4 -51.31 2.98 -43.36
CA THR A 4 -49.85 2.89 -43.51
C THR A 4 -49.13 3.94 -42.66
N LEU A 5 -49.67 5.16 -42.61
CA LEU A 5 -49.16 6.22 -41.76
C LEU A 5 -49.32 5.88 -40.28
N THR A 6 -50.48 5.35 -39.89
CA THR A 6 -50.76 4.92 -38.52
C THR A 6 -49.82 3.79 -38.10
N GLN A 7 -49.57 2.82 -38.98
CA GLN A 7 -48.64 1.73 -38.73
C GLN A 7 -47.21 2.26 -38.52
N PHE A 8 -46.77 3.22 -39.33
CA PHE A 8 -45.46 3.84 -39.18
C PHE A 8 -45.32 4.61 -37.86
N MET A 9 -46.34 5.39 -37.48
CA MET A 9 -46.36 6.10 -36.20
C MET A 9 -46.27 5.12 -35.01
N LYS A 10 -47.08 4.05 -35.03
CA LYS A 10 -47.03 3.01 -33.98
C LYS A 10 -45.66 2.32 -33.90
N MET A 11 -45.05 1.99 -35.04
CA MET A 11 -43.74 1.35 -35.07
C MET A 11 -42.65 2.27 -34.51
N THR A 12 -42.66 3.54 -34.91
CA THR A 12 -41.72 4.55 -34.41
C THR A 12 -41.89 4.76 -32.89
N GLN A 13 -43.13 4.84 -32.41
CA GLN A 13 -43.42 4.97 -30.98
C GLN A 13 -42.95 3.73 -30.20
N GLY A 14 -43.24 2.52 -30.68
CA GLY A 14 -42.79 1.29 -30.03
C GLY A 14 -41.27 1.18 -29.95
N ASN A 15 -40.56 1.57 -31.01
CA ASN A 15 -39.10 1.61 -31.03
C ASN A 15 -38.53 2.62 -30.02
N PHE A 16 -39.14 3.81 -29.92
CA PHE A 16 -38.72 4.82 -28.95
C PHE A 16 -38.94 4.37 -27.50
N GLU A 17 -40.08 3.77 -27.19
CA GLU A 17 -40.36 3.22 -25.87
C GLU A 17 -39.40 2.09 -25.51
N ALA A 18 -39.10 1.18 -26.45
CA ALA A 18 -38.13 0.10 -26.22
C ALA A 18 -36.72 0.64 -25.93
N MET A 19 -36.29 1.67 -26.66
CA MET A 19 -35.00 2.34 -26.42
C MET A 19 -34.97 3.00 -25.04
N LYS A 20 -36.04 3.70 -24.67
CA LYS A 20 -36.18 4.35 -23.36
C LYS A 20 -36.13 3.34 -22.22
N ILE A 21 -36.86 2.24 -22.32
CA ILE A 21 -36.88 1.16 -21.31
C ILE A 21 -35.49 0.52 -21.17
N SER A 22 -34.81 0.27 -22.29
CA SER A 22 -33.45 -0.28 -22.28
C SER A 22 -32.48 0.66 -21.56
N GLN A 23 -32.54 1.96 -21.86
CA GLN A 23 -31.71 2.97 -21.20
C GLN A 23 -32.03 3.08 -19.70
N GLU A 24 -33.30 3.11 -19.33
CA GLU A 24 -33.73 3.16 -17.93
C GLU A 24 -33.24 1.94 -17.13
N THR A 25 -33.31 0.75 -17.75
CA THR A 25 -32.82 -0.49 -17.13
C THR A 25 -31.31 -0.46 -16.92
N SER A 26 -30.56 0.00 -17.92
CA SER A 26 -29.11 0.18 -17.82
C SER A 26 -28.74 1.14 -16.68
N ASN A 27 -29.43 2.28 -16.60
CA ASN A 27 -29.21 3.27 -15.55
C ASN A 27 -29.48 2.70 -14.15
N LYS A 28 -30.57 1.95 -13.96
CA LYS A 28 -30.87 1.28 -12.69
C LYS A 28 -29.80 0.27 -12.30
N ASN A 29 -29.30 -0.50 -13.26
CA ASN A 29 -28.22 -1.46 -13.03
C ASN A 29 -26.92 -0.77 -12.63
N HIS A 30 -26.58 0.35 -13.29
CA HIS A 30 -25.43 1.15 -12.91
C HIS A 30 -25.58 1.74 -11.50
N GLU A 31 -26.75 2.30 -11.16
CA GLU A 31 -27.01 2.83 -9.82
C GLU A 31 -26.86 1.74 -8.74
N ALA A 32 -27.40 0.54 -8.99
CA ALA A 32 -27.24 -0.59 -8.08
C ALA A 32 -25.78 -1.04 -7.94
N SER A 33 -25.04 -1.07 -9.06
CA SER A 33 -23.62 -1.44 -9.08
C SER A 33 -22.77 -0.42 -8.29
N ILE A 34 -23.02 0.87 -8.48
CA ILE A 34 -22.36 1.96 -7.76
C ILE A 34 -22.62 1.82 -6.25
N LYS A 35 -23.88 1.68 -5.84
CA LYS A 35 -24.23 1.49 -4.42
C LYS A 35 -23.55 0.27 -3.80
N ASN A 36 -23.46 -0.83 -4.55
CA ASN A 36 -22.77 -2.02 -4.08
C ASN A 36 -21.26 -1.76 -3.87
N LEU A 37 -20.63 -1.06 -4.81
CA LEU A 37 -19.22 -0.66 -4.68
C LEU A 37 -19.01 0.28 -3.49
N GLU A 38 -19.88 1.27 -3.30
CA GLU A 38 -19.84 2.17 -2.14
C GLU A 38 -19.92 1.40 -0.81
N VAL A 39 -20.81 0.40 -0.73
CA VAL A 39 -20.94 -0.45 0.46
C VAL A 39 -19.65 -1.25 0.70
N GLN A 40 -19.09 -1.88 -0.33
CA GLN A 40 -17.85 -2.67 -0.21
C GLN A 40 -16.67 -1.78 0.19
N MET A 41 -16.51 -0.61 -0.42
CA MET A 41 -15.49 0.37 -0.03
C MET A 41 -15.69 0.85 1.42
N GLY A 42 -16.93 1.09 1.85
CA GLY A 42 -17.23 1.44 3.23
C GLY A 42 -16.88 0.34 4.23
N GLN A 43 -17.09 -0.93 3.87
CA GLN A 43 -16.68 -2.07 4.69
C GLN A 43 -15.15 -2.20 4.77
N LEU A 44 -14.45 -2.11 3.64
CA LEU A 44 -12.99 -2.12 3.59
C LEU A 44 -12.39 -0.97 4.40
N SER A 45 -12.94 0.23 4.29
CA SER A 45 -12.54 1.39 5.09
C SER A 45 -12.65 1.12 6.60
N ARG A 46 -13.77 0.53 7.05
CA ARG A 46 -13.95 0.13 8.46
C ARG A 46 -12.93 -0.91 8.89
N GLN A 47 -12.67 -1.93 8.06
CA GLN A 47 -11.64 -2.94 8.35
C GLN A 47 -10.26 -2.31 8.47
N PHE A 48 -9.91 -1.39 7.57
CA PHE A 48 -8.66 -0.66 7.59
C PHE A 48 -8.52 0.20 8.87
N SER A 49 -9.56 0.95 9.23
CA SER A 49 -9.59 1.71 10.48
C SER A 49 -9.43 0.79 11.70
N ASN A 50 -10.13 -0.34 11.73
CA ASN A 50 -10.01 -1.29 12.83
C ASN A 50 -8.58 -1.84 12.95
N LEU A 51 -7.94 -2.19 11.83
CA LEU A 51 -6.57 -2.70 11.79
C LEU A 51 -5.56 -1.66 12.30
N GLN A 52 -5.72 -0.39 11.91
CA GLN A 52 -4.89 0.72 12.41
C GLN A 52 -5.02 0.87 13.93
N ASN A 53 -6.23 0.76 14.47
CA ASN A 53 -6.49 0.88 15.92
C ASN A 53 -6.04 -0.33 16.73
N SER A 54 -5.95 -1.53 16.14
CA SER A 54 -5.59 -2.77 16.84
C SER A 54 -4.10 -3.10 16.87
N GLY A 55 -3.23 -2.19 16.42
CA GLY A 55 -1.77 -2.41 16.39
C GLY A 55 -1.12 -2.36 15.00
N GLY A 56 -1.81 -1.85 13.99
CA GLY A 56 -1.30 -1.68 12.62
C GLY A 56 -1.42 -2.95 11.77
N PHE A 57 -0.85 -2.92 10.56
CA PHE A 57 -0.68 -4.13 9.78
C PHE A 57 0.24 -5.05 10.57
N GLY A 58 -0.30 -6.15 11.10
CA GLY A 58 0.49 -7.21 11.71
C GLY A 58 1.43 -7.77 10.65
N GLY A 59 2.62 -7.16 10.53
CA GLY A 59 3.68 -7.68 9.69
C GLY A 59 4.00 -9.10 10.14
N ASN A 60 4.39 -9.97 9.20
CA ASN A 60 4.83 -11.32 9.58
C ASN A 60 6.17 -11.33 10.33
N THR A 61 6.68 -10.15 10.68
CA THR A 61 7.96 -9.94 11.33
C THR A 61 7.94 -10.66 12.67
N GLN A 62 8.72 -11.72 12.77
CA GLN A 62 9.05 -12.31 14.06
C GLN A 62 10.23 -11.54 14.66
N ASP A 63 10.18 -11.31 15.98
CA ASP A 63 11.32 -10.74 16.68
C ASP A 63 12.55 -11.63 16.46
N ASN A 64 13.68 -11.01 16.08
CA ASN A 64 14.94 -11.75 15.97
C ASN A 64 15.28 -12.34 17.35
N PRO A 65 15.37 -13.67 17.51
CA PRO A 65 15.60 -14.31 18.79
C PRO A 65 16.97 -13.88 19.35
N ARG A 66 16.95 -12.97 20.34
CA ARG A 66 18.16 -12.40 20.97
C ARG A 66 18.87 -13.37 21.90
N ASN A 67 18.22 -14.48 22.22
CA ASN A 67 18.64 -15.54 23.13
C ASN A 67 19.23 -16.75 22.38
N GLU A 68 19.34 -16.67 21.06
CA GLU A 68 20.14 -17.63 20.29
C GLU A 68 21.61 -17.18 20.34
N SER A 69 22.44 -17.98 21.01
CA SER A 69 23.88 -17.77 20.96
C SER A 69 24.35 -18.07 19.54
N CYS A 70 24.73 -17.04 18.80
CA CYS A 70 25.58 -17.23 17.62
C CYS A 70 26.78 -18.07 18.07
N ASN A 71 27.02 -19.21 17.42
CA ASN A 71 28.14 -20.09 17.76
C ASN A 71 29.44 -19.32 17.55
N ALA A 72 29.95 -18.71 18.62
CA ALA A 72 31.23 -18.02 18.61
C ALA A 72 32.32 -19.07 18.32
N ILE A 73 32.97 -18.94 17.16
CA ILE A 73 34.08 -19.80 16.80
C ILE A 73 35.27 -19.51 17.71
N ASN A 74 35.72 -20.52 18.47
CA ASN A 74 36.91 -20.39 19.31
C ASN A 74 38.18 -20.49 18.48
N LEU A 75 39.19 -19.67 18.81
CA LEU A 75 40.52 -19.78 18.23
C LEU A 75 41.17 -21.10 18.68
N ARG A 76 41.93 -21.75 17.79
CA ARG A 76 42.67 -23.00 18.11
C ARG A 76 43.64 -22.86 19.28
N SER A 77 44.06 -21.63 19.61
CA SER A 77 44.91 -21.29 20.75
C SER A 77 44.21 -21.38 22.12
N ARG A 78 42.90 -21.68 22.18
CA ARG A 78 42.07 -21.72 23.41
C ARG A 78 41.97 -20.38 24.16
N GLU A 79 42.31 -19.27 23.52
CA GLU A 79 42.11 -17.95 24.11
C GLU A 79 40.67 -17.48 23.85
N VAL A 80 39.92 -17.25 24.93
CA VAL A 80 38.56 -16.74 24.89
C VAL A 80 38.64 -15.22 24.73
N LEU A 81 38.21 -14.68 23.58
CA LEU A 81 37.93 -13.25 23.46
C LEU A 81 36.80 -12.96 24.44
N SER A 82 37.14 -12.32 25.55
CA SER A 82 36.16 -11.86 26.52
C SER A 82 35.23 -10.87 25.79
N PRO A 83 33.89 -11.01 25.88
CA PRO A 83 33.02 -9.97 25.38
C PRO A 83 33.27 -8.74 26.26
N GLU A 84 33.94 -7.73 25.72
CA GLU A 84 34.04 -6.44 26.37
C GLU A 84 32.63 -5.84 26.33
N VAL A 85 31.86 -6.12 27.38
CA VAL A 85 30.63 -5.41 27.69
C VAL A 85 31.04 -3.98 27.97
N GLY A 86 30.89 -3.13 26.96
CA GLY A 86 31.17 -1.71 27.05
C GLY A 86 30.18 -1.01 27.98
N GLU A 87 30.47 -1.05 29.29
CA GLU A 87 29.95 -0.06 30.23
C GLU A 87 30.93 1.13 30.31
N ASN A 88 30.62 2.09 29.46
CA ASN A 88 31.01 3.48 29.50
C ASN A 88 31.01 4.12 30.92
N SER A 89 32.20 4.25 31.52
CA SER A 89 32.48 5.37 32.45
C SER A 89 33.97 5.78 32.54
N LYS A 90 34.25 7.01 32.08
CA LYS A 90 35.31 8.00 32.45
C LYS A 90 36.54 7.43 33.20
N LYS A 91 37.81 7.64 32.80
CA LYS A 91 38.50 8.93 32.58
C LYS A 91 39.98 8.67 32.24
N ARG A 92 40.56 9.56 31.42
CA ARG A 92 41.99 9.94 31.30
C ARG A 92 42.97 9.00 30.57
N GLY A 93 43.43 9.48 29.42
CA GLY A 93 44.87 9.68 29.23
C GLY A 93 45.46 9.30 27.88
N SER A 94 45.60 10.31 27.01
CA SER A 94 46.81 10.57 26.21
C SER A 94 46.99 9.90 24.83
N LYS A 95 46.83 10.75 23.79
CA LYS A 95 47.63 10.89 22.53
C LYS A 95 47.49 9.77 21.48
N LYS A 96 47.47 9.99 20.16
CA LYS A 96 47.48 11.17 19.25
C LYS A 96 47.35 10.61 17.82
N GLY A 97 46.62 11.29 16.93
CA GLY A 97 46.56 11.07 15.47
C GLY A 97 45.11 11.06 14.97
N VAL A 98 44.49 12.19 14.59
CA VAL A 98 44.64 12.94 13.31
C VAL A 98 44.62 11.94 12.14
N VAL A 99 43.55 11.85 11.35
CA VAL A 99 43.22 12.78 10.25
C VAL A 99 41.69 12.87 10.01
N GLU A 100 41.26 14.11 9.73
CA GLU A 100 39.95 14.62 9.32
C GLU A 100 39.49 13.96 7.98
N ASN A 101 38.22 13.90 7.57
CA ASN A 101 37.36 15.04 7.29
C ASN A 101 35.94 14.59 6.91
N GLU A 102 35.05 15.55 7.08
CA GLU A 102 33.59 15.54 7.00
C GLU A 102 33.05 15.49 5.56
N SER A 103 31.82 15.00 5.37
CA SER A 103 30.71 15.86 4.90
C SER A 103 29.42 15.07 4.65
N ASN A 104 28.33 15.66 5.16
CA ASN A 104 26.93 15.31 4.96
C ASN A 104 26.52 15.35 3.48
N GLY A 105 25.50 14.56 3.13
CA GLY A 105 24.77 14.73 1.88
C GLY A 105 23.53 13.84 1.77
N VAL A 106 22.46 14.24 2.45
CA VAL A 106 21.08 13.79 2.15
C VAL A 106 20.77 14.14 0.69
N VAL A 107 20.33 13.16 -0.10
CA VAL A 107 19.46 13.41 -1.26
C VAL A 107 18.44 12.27 -1.32
N GLU A 108 17.26 12.55 -0.79
CA GLU A 108 16.02 11.89 -1.18
C GLU A 108 15.79 12.16 -2.66
N LYS A 109 15.47 11.12 -3.44
CA LYS A 109 14.79 11.30 -4.72
C LYS A 109 13.56 10.40 -4.75
N GLU A 110 12.43 11.08 -4.60
CA GLU A 110 11.11 10.69 -5.08
C GLU A 110 11.19 9.95 -6.41
N SER A 111 10.52 8.81 -6.49
CA SER A 111 10.08 8.22 -7.74
C SER A 111 8.69 8.78 -8.04
N ASP A 112 8.63 9.77 -8.92
CA ASP A 112 7.40 10.25 -9.54
C ASP A 112 6.88 9.20 -10.54
N ASP A 113 5.61 8.86 -10.36
CA ASP A 113 4.79 8.04 -11.24
C ASP A 113 3.93 8.95 -12.14
N VAL A 114 3.33 8.37 -13.19
CA VAL A 114 2.35 8.96 -14.15
C VAL A 114 3.00 9.88 -15.21
N VAL A 115 2.78 9.76 -16.53
CA VAL A 115 1.52 9.65 -17.26
C VAL A 115 1.74 9.04 -18.67
N GLU A 116 0.88 8.09 -19.05
CA GLU A 116 0.67 7.59 -20.41
C GLU A 116 0.25 8.71 -21.36
N ASN A 117 0.84 8.79 -22.56
CA ASN A 117 0.20 9.49 -23.67
C ASN A 117 0.27 8.60 -24.92
N GLU A 118 -0.88 8.00 -25.24
CA GLU A 118 -1.19 7.48 -26.57
C GLU A 118 -1.23 8.64 -27.58
N LYS A 119 -0.67 8.41 -28.77
CA LYS A 119 -1.11 9.03 -30.02
C LYS A 119 -0.92 8.07 -31.18
#